data_AF-A0A1F9QLQ2-F1
#
_entry.id   AF-A0A1F9QLQ2-F1
#
_cell.length_a   1.000
_cell.length_b   1.000
_cell.length_c   1.000
_cell.angle_alpha   90.00
_cell.angle_beta   90.00
_cell.angle_gamma   90.00
#
_symmetry.space_group_name_H-M   'P 1'
#
loop_
_entity.id
_entity.type
_entity.pdbx_description
1 polymer ?
#
loop_
_entity_poly.entity_id
_entity_poly.type
_entity_poly.pdbx_seq_one_letter_code
_entity_poly.pdbx_strand_id
1 'polypeptide(L)'
;MKRTTGEKSKSAWLAGKRPGQLLIPSLLVIPSLLLFVYLLFETTKVSREKIRQQFAVDSAAFIQMGDYTNLLNRTAYVNGAFPYRIFKEAYECPPENPMQMASGTGEICPYDMLYAAGAFPKSTKDLKGQQPVSLDGDTKWTIEFDAVRTEFATNPSGAANKPVFDLITWDQGNKIMLEWGTAIGYYKFYAQVYTLLGSVEESQWTVFDRLTENFNFFRKSYYLNANTAECVNNPQICGNDGVNSPNGFAANRLKKGNNFFMHYIQKIMFYAKVFTGGSLPPYYLGKTNPAMDMTTMAPNGLFQLATVLDGNLDSLGRGLDVYQGWEAPNNYFGVKLNILGKCKETDKPCVHAMVATQCPQLKSGNNCVWPNPTPKYQTRLYP
;
A
#
# COMPACT_ATOMS: atom_id res chain seq x y z
N MET A 1 -96.63 48.58 -32.40
CA MET A 1 -95.27 49.12 -32.33
C MET A 1 -94.30 47.94 -32.10
N LYS A 2 -93.34 47.73 -33.01
CA LYS A 2 -92.04 46.98 -32.95
C LYS A 2 -91.95 45.65 -32.14
N ARG A 3 -91.68 44.50 -32.79
CA ARG A 3 -90.35 43.83 -33.03
C ARG A 3 -89.58 43.58 -31.72
N THR A 4 -89.16 42.37 -31.32
CA THR A 4 -88.20 41.46 -31.98
C THR A 4 -88.13 40.06 -31.31
N THR A 5 -88.29 39.01 -32.11
CA THR A 5 -87.38 37.84 -32.30
C THR A 5 -86.41 37.46 -31.16
N GLY A 6 -86.58 36.25 -30.61
CA GLY A 6 -85.59 35.52 -29.82
C GLY A 6 -85.51 34.07 -30.31
N GLU A 7 -84.42 33.77 -30.99
CA GLU A 7 -84.07 32.53 -31.70
C GLU A 7 -83.84 31.37 -30.71
N LYS A 8 -84.52 30.23 -30.92
CA LYS A 8 -84.22 28.98 -30.22
C LYS A 8 -82.94 28.38 -30.81
N SER A 9 -81.81 28.57 -30.13
CA SER A 9 -80.58 27.78 -30.37
C SER A 9 -80.89 26.30 -30.15
N LYS A 10 -81.09 25.58 -31.25
CA LYS A 10 -81.02 24.13 -31.28
C LYS A 10 -79.55 23.76 -31.06
N SER A 11 -79.20 23.48 -29.81
CA SER A 11 -78.01 22.70 -29.47
C SER A 11 -78.17 21.29 -30.03
N ALA A 12 -77.86 21.18 -31.32
CA ALA A 12 -77.63 19.95 -32.03
C ALA A 12 -76.14 19.61 -31.91
N TRP A 13 -75.75 19.09 -30.75
CA TRP A 13 -74.61 18.17 -30.68
C TRP A 13 -75.11 16.83 -30.15
N LEU A 14 -75.74 16.15 -31.10
CA LEU A 14 -75.78 14.71 -31.30
C LEU A 14 -75.05 13.91 -30.22
N ALA A 15 -75.84 13.16 -29.46
CA ALA A 15 -75.44 11.91 -28.83
C ALA A 15 -74.91 10.93 -29.90
N GLY A 16 -73.65 11.11 -30.30
CA GLY A 16 -72.93 10.25 -31.22
C GLY A 16 -72.22 9.14 -30.45
N LYS A 17 -72.70 7.90 -30.60
CA LYS A 17 -72.02 6.61 -30.39
C LYS A 17 -70.92 6.59 -29.30
N ARG A 18 -71.30 6.06 -28.12
CA ARG A 18 -70.44 5.79 -26.95
C ARG A 18 -69.35 4.69 -27.07
N PRO A 19 -69.22 3.81 -28.09
CA PRO A 19 -68.14 2.83 -28.08
C PRO A 19 -66.76 3.44 -28.38
N GLY A 20 -66.67 4.58 -29.07
CA GLY A 20 -65.39 5.24 -29.40
C GLY A 20 -64.65 5.84 -28.20
N GLN A 21 -65.37 6.31 -27.17
CA GLN A 21 -64.78 6.86 -25.94
C GLN A 21 -64.20 5.78 -25.02
N LEU A 22 -64.63 4.52 -25.17
CA LEU A 22 -64.05 3.36 -24.48
C LEU A 22 -62.97 2.69 -25.33
N LEU A 23 -63.16 2.63 -26.65
CA LEU A 23 -62.22 2.01 -27.60
C LEU A 23 -60.89 2.76 -27.70
N ILE A 24 -60.89 4.10 -27.77
CA ILE A 24 -59.64 4.86 -27.94
C ILE A 24 -58.70 4.69 -26.72
N PRO A 25 -59.16 4.82 -25.46
CA PRO A 25 -58.34 4.50 -24.30
C PRO A 25 -57.92 3.03 -24.24
N SER A 26 -58.80 2.08 -24.58
CA SER A 26 -58.45 0.66 -24.51
C SER A 26 -57.45 0.21 -25.57
N LEU A 27 -57.40 0.89 -26.72
CA LEU A 27 -56.57 0.50 -27.87
C LEU A 27 -55.26 1.29 -27.95
N LEU A 28 -55.21 2.50 -27.39
CA LEU A 28 -53.99 3.32 -27.35
C LEU A 28 -53.46 3.53 -25.93
N VAL A 29 -54.29 3.91 -24.97
CA VAL A 29 -53.82 4.27 -23.61
C VAL A 29 -53.42 3.04 -22.80
N ILE A 30 -54.22 1.97 -22.80
CA ILE A 30 -53.90 0.75 -22.03
C ILE A 30 -52.63 0.06 -22.59
N PRO A 31 -52.48 -0.18 -23.90
CA PRO A 31 -51.27 -0.82 -24.43
C PRO A 31 -50.02 0.06 -24.29
N SER A 32 -50.13 1.38 -24.47
CA SER A 32 -48.99 2.29 -24.25
C SER A 32 -48.59 2.36 -22.78
N LEU A 33 -49.55 2.36 -21.84
CA LEU A 33 -49.27 2.34 -20.41
C LEU A 33 -48.64 1.01 -19.99
N LEU A 34 -49.08 -0.12 -20.54
CA LEU A 34 -48.43 -1.41 -20.34
C LEU A 34 -46.99 -1.42 -20.87
N LEU A 35 -46.76 -0.92 -22.09
CA LEU A 35 -45.40 -0.79 -22.65
C LEU A 35 -44.50 0.09 -21.76
N PHE A 36 -45.04 1.18 -21.22
CA PHE A 36 -44.30 2.06 -20.31
C PHE A 36 -43.95 1.37 -18.99
N VAL A 37 -44.89 0.61 -18.41
CA VAL A 37 -44.64 -0.21 -17.21
C VAL A 37 -43.58 -1.27 -17.49
N TYR A 38 -43.64 -1.95 -18.63
CA TYR A 38 -42.62 -2.92 -19.05
C TYR A 38 -41.25 -2.27 -19.27
N LEU A 39 -41.21 -1.07 -19.83
CA LEU A 39 -39.97 -0.30 -20.00
C LEU A 39 -39.34 0.06 -18.65
N LEU A 40 -40.14 0.52 -17.69
CA LEU A 40 -39.67 0.80 -16.33
C LEU A 40 -39.15 -0.46 -15.65
N PHE A 41 -39.86 -1.58 -15.76
CA PHE A 41 -39.45 -2.85 -15.17
C PHE A 41 -38.12 -3.35 -15.76
N GLU A 42 -37.98 -3.38 -17.09
CA GLU A 42 -36.75 -3.81 -17.77
C GLU A 42 -35.57 -2.88 -17.47
N THR A 43 -35.80 -1.57 -17.43
CA THR A 43 -34.76 -0.60 -17.05
C THR A 43 -34.31 -0.82 -15.61
N THR A 44 -35.26 -1.06 -14.69
CA THR A 44 -34.97 -1.34 -13.27
C THR A 44 -34.19 -2.64 -13.10
N LYS A 45 -34.52 -3.68 -13.86
CA LYS A 45 -33.80 -4.96 -13.87
C LYS A 45 -32.34 -4.78 -14.29
N VAL A 46 -32.09 -4.06 -15.39
CA VAL A 46 -30.72 -3.77 -15.87
C VAL A 46 -29.97 -2.87 -14.88
N SER A 47 -30.63 -1.86 -14.32
CA SER A 47 -30.05 -0.96 -13.33
C SER A 47 -29.63 -1.70 -12.06
N ARG A 48 -30.49 -2.58 -11.52
CA ARG A 48 -30.19 -3.41 -10.35
C ARG A 48 -28.98 -4.30 -10.61
N GLU A 49 -28.91 -4.92 -11.78
CA GLU A 49 -27.78 -5.79 -12.11
C GLU A 49 -26.48 -4.98 -12.24
N LYS A 50 -26.51 -3.82 -12.90
CA LYS A 50 -25.35 -2.91 -12.96
C LYS A 50 -24.86 -2.50 -11.57
N ILE A 51 -25.76 -2.09 -10.68
CA ILE A 51 -25.40 -1.69 -9.30
C ILE A 51 -24.75 -2.85 -8.55
N ARG A 52 -25.26 -4.07 -8.73
CA ARG A 52 -24.66 -5.27 -8.12
C ARG A 52 -23.25 -5.52 -8.64
N GLN A 53 -23.03 -5.39 -9.95
CA GLN A 53 -21.69 -5.53 -10.54
C GLN A 53 -20.73 -4.44 -10.03
N GLN A 54 -21.20 -3.19 -9.93
CA GLN A 54 -20.40 -2.10 -9.39
C GLN A 54 -19.98 -2.39 -7.95
N PHE A 55 -20.93 -2.75 -7.08
CA PHE A 55 -20.66 -3.09 -5.69
C PHE A 55 -19.67 -4.27 -5.56
N ALA A 56 -19.78 -5.26 -6.44
CA ALA A 56 -18.86 -6.39 -6.46
C ALA A 56 -17.43 -5.99 -6.82
N VAL A 57 -17.25 -5.12 -7.82
CA VAL A 57 -15.94 -4.60 -8.21
C VAL A 57 -15.36 -3.69 -7.13
N ASP A 58 -16.15 -2.76 -6.61
CA ASP A 58 -15.76 -1.84 -5.54
C ASP A 58 -15.21 -2.60 -4.33
N SER A 59 -15.96 -3.62 -3.88
CA SER A 59 -15.57 -4.47 -2.75
C SER A 59 -14.31 -5.28 -3.05
N ALA A 60 -14.20 -5.85 -4.25
CA ALA A 60 -13.05 -6.64 -4.67
C ALA A 60 -11.78 -5.79 -4.79
N ALA A 61 -11.88 -4.61 -5.41
CA ALA A 61 -10.80 -3.66 -5.59
C ALA A 61 -10.33 -3.09 -4.25
N PHE A 62 -11.26 -2.77 -3.33
CA PHE A 62 -10.94 -2.24 -2.01
C PHE A 62 -10.18 -3.26 -1.16
N ILE A 63 -10.67 -4.50 -1.06
CA ILE A 63 -9.96 -5.61 -0.38
C ILE A 63 -8.61 -5.83 -1.07
N GLN A 64 -8.64 -5.80 -2.40
CA GLN A 64 -7.53 -5.76 -3.34
C GLN A 64 -6.31 -5.00 -2.82
N MET A 65 -6.56 -3.70 -2.74
CA MET A 65 -5.61 -2.67 -2.38
C MET A 65 -5.30 -2.63 -0.89
N GLY A 66 -6.19 -3.17 -0.04
CA GLY A 66 -5.94 -3.38 1.38
C GLY A 66 -4.66 -4.16 1.65
N ASP A 67 -4.38 -5.20 0.87
CA ASP A 67 -3.14 -5.99 0.97
C ASP A 67 -1.88 -5.16 0.69
N TYR A 68 -1.94 -4.27 -0.31
CA TYR A 68 -0.85 -3.35 -0.65
C TYR A 68 -0.62 -2.33 0.47
N THR A 69 -1.68 -1.70 0.94
CA THR A 69 -1.64 -0.75 2.07
C THR A 69 -1.04 -1.41 3.33
N ASN A 70 -1.42 -2.65 3.62
CA ASN A 70 -0.90 -3.40 4.75
C ASN A 70 0.60 -3.70 4.61
N LEU A 71 1.06 -4.14 3.43
CA LEU A 71 2.48 -4.35 3.16
C LEU A 71 3.26 -3.04 3.37
N LEU A 72 2.87 -1.97 2.68
CA LEU A 72 3.59 -0.68 2.70
C LEU A 72 3.66 -0.08 4.11
N ASN A 73 2.58 -0.16 4.89
CA ASN A 73 2.60 0.30 6.28
C ASN A 73 3.55 -0.54 7.15
N ARG A 74 3.55 -1.87 7.01
CA ARG A 74 4.44 -2.76 7.76
C ARG A 74 5.91 -2.54 7.38
N THR A 75 6.19 -2.39 6.09
CA THR A 75 7.54 -2.06 5.60
C THR A 75 8.00 -0.72 6.16
N ALA A 76 7.15 0.31 6.20
CA ALA A 76 7.50 1.60 6.83
C ALA A 76 7.85 1.47 8.33
N TYR A 77 7.14 0.62 9.09
CA TYR A 77 7.52 0.35 10.48
C TYR A 77 8.89 -0.31 10.60
N VAL A 78 9.14 -1.34 9.79
CA VAL A 78 10.40 -2.09 9.77
C VAL A 78 11.58 -1.20 9.36
N ASN A 79 11.37 -0.30 8.40
CA ASN A 79 12.41 0.58 7.89
C ASN A 79 12.85 1.66 8.88
N GLY A 80 11.94 2.16 9.71
CA GLY A 80 12.19 3.37 10.50
C GLY A 80 11.84 3.23 11.97
N ALA A 81 10.54 3.13 12.26
CA ALA A 81 10.05 3.29 13.63
C ALA A 81 10.51 2.18 14.59
N PHE A 82 10.58 0.92 14.13
CA PHE A 82 11.08 -0.17 14.96
C PHE A 82 12.58 -0.05 15.28
N PRO A 83 13.50 0.04 14.30
CA PRO A 83 14.91 0.17 14.62
C PRO A 83 15.17 1.43 15.46
N TYR A 84 14.56 2.59 15.13
CA TYR A 84 14.68 3.80 15.94
C TYR A 84 14.33 3.57 17.42
N ARG A 85 13.15 2.98 17.71
CA ARG A 85 12.68 2.79 19.09
C ARG A 85 13.46 1.72 19.84
N ILE A 86 13.77 0.60 19.19
CA ILE A 86 14.48 -0.53 19.82
C ILE A 86 15.89 -0.09 20.25
N PHE A 87 16.62 0.59 19.37
CA PHE A 87 17.96 1.07 19.71
C PHE A 87 17.91 2.18 20.75
N LYS A 88 16.89 3.05 20.71
CA LYS A 88 16.71 4.10 21.71
C LYS A 88 16.45 3.52 23.09
N GLU A 89 15.52 2.57 23.20
CA GLU A 89 15.21 1.93 24.48
C GLU A 89 16.41 1.17 25.06
N ALA A 90 17.22 0.53 24.21
CA ALA A 90 18.35 -0.27 24.66
C ALA A 90 19.60 0.56 25.02
N TYR A 91 19.86 1.68 24.33
CA TYR A 91 21.16 2.34 24.36
C TYR A 91 21.14 3.84 24.64
N GLU A 92 19.97 4.45 24.85
CA GLU A 92 19.86 5.87 25.24
C GLU A 92 20.35 6.10 26.67
N CYS A 93 20.91 7.28 26.91
CA CYS A 93 21.47 7.68 28.19
C CYS A 93 20.64 8.83 28.77
N PRO A 94 20.00 8.67 29.95
CA PRO A 94 19.80 7.44 30.74
C PRO A 94 18.76 6.48 30.13
N PRO A 95 18.75 5.17 30.49
CA PRO A 95 19.42 4.56 31.65
C PRO A 95 20.83 4.02 31.40
N GLU A 96 21.30 3.94 30.15
CA GLU A 96 22.65 3.46 29.90
C GLU A 96 23.73 4.45 30.36
N ASN A 97 24.88 3.90 30.72
CA ASN A 97 26.01 4.72 31.14
C ASN A 97 26.73 5.30 29.91
N PRO A 98 26.99 6.61 29.88
CA PRO A 98 27.72 7.20 28.77
C PRO A 98 29.17 6.70 28.75
N MET A 99 29.71 6.48 27.56
CA MET A 99 31.09 6.02 27.37
C MET A 99 32.05 7.20 27.40
N GLN A 100 33.15 7.06 28.12
CA GLN A 100 34.18 8.09 28.20
C GLN A 100 34.96 8.21 26.88
N MET A 101 35.35 9.44 26.54
CA MET A 101 36.29 9.67 25.43
C MET A 101 37.71 9.30 25.85
N ALA A 102 38.49 8.77 24.91
CA ALA A 102 39.89 8.37 25.11
C ALA A 102 40.81 9.55 25.49
N SER A 103 40.42 10.77 25.10
CA SER A 103 41.08 12.02 25.50
C SER A 103 40.84 12.42 26.95
N GLY A 104 40.01 11.69 27.70
CA GLY A 104 39.60 12.03 29.06
C GLY A 104 38.65 13.23 29.14
N THR A 105 38.18 13.75 28.01
CA THR A 105 37.33 14.95 27.92
C THR A 105 36.05 14.63 27.15
N GLY A 106 34.92 14.64 27.87
CA GLY A 106 33.60 14.37 27.32
C GLY A 106 33.20 12.90 27.34
N GLU A 107 31.93 12.68 27.05
CA GLU A 107 31.30 11.36 27.04
C GLU A 107 30.33 11.27 25.86
N ILE A 108 30.14 10.06 25.34
CA ILE A 108 29.21 9.78 24.25
C ILE A 108 28.29 8.63 24.61
N CYS A 109 27.01 8.78 24.27
CA CYS A 109 26.04 7.73 24.49
C CYS A 109 26.20 6.62 23.42
N PRO A 110 26.06 5.32 23.77
CA PRO A 110 26.12 4.26 22.77
C PRO A 110 25.10 4.42 21.65
N TYR A 111 23.91 4.94 21.96
CA TYR A 111 22.89 5.30 20.97
C TYR A 111 23.41 6.29 19.91
N ASP A 112 24.00 7.40 20.34
CA ASP A 112 24.55 8.43 19.43
C ASP A 112 25.75 7.91 18.64
N MET A 113 26.61 7.09 19.27
CA MET A 113 27.73 6.44 18.59
C MET A 113 27.25 5.53 17.44
N LEU A 114 26.29 4.64 17.72
CA LEU A 114 25.77 3.71 16.73
C LEU A 114 25.01 4.44 15.62
N TYR A 115 24.25 5.50 15.95
CA TYR A 115 23.60 6.35 14.96
C TYR A 115 24.61 7.01 14.02
N ALA A 116 25.69 7.60 14.56
CA ALA A 116 26.74 8.25 13.77
C ALA A 116 27.54 7.27 12.88
N ALA A 117 27.55 5.97 13.22
CA ALA A 117 28.08 4.92 12.34
C ALA A 117 27.09 4.53 11.22
N GLY A 118 25.87 5.05 11.27
CA GLY A 118 24.79 4.71 10.34
C GLY A 118 24.15 3.36 10.62
N ALA A 119 24.16 2.88 11.87
CA ALA A 119 23.64 1.58 12.23
C ALA A 119 22.11 1.50 12.09
N PHE A 120 21.39 2.55 12.50
CA PHE A 120 19.93 2.62 12.43
C PHE A 120 19.48 4.04 12.09
N PRO A 121 18.24 4.23 11.62
CA PRO A 121 17.70 5.56 11.37
C PRO A 121 17.08 6.16 12.63
N LYS A 122 17.21 7.47 12.80
CA LYS A 122 16.77 8.23 13.99
C LYS A 122 15.83 9.36 13.57
N SER A 123 14.91 9.73 14.46
CA SER A 123 14.05 10.90 14.22
C SER A 123 14.87 12.20 14.30
N THR A 124 14.68 13.11 13.36
CA THR A 124 15.30 14.45 13.43
C THR A 124 14.78 15.30 14.60
N LYS A 125 13.63 14.95 15.17
CA LYS A 125 13.04 15.59 16.35
C LYS A 125 13.41 14.88 17.66
N ASP A 126 14.34 13.93 17.59
CA ASP A 126 14.70 13.13 18.75
C ASP A 126 15.37 13.97 19.85
N LEU A 127 14.91 13.79 21.09
CA LEU A 127 15.45 14.48 22.26
C LEU A 127 16.22 13.50 23.15
N LYS A 128 17.45 13.90 23.48
CA LYS A 128 18.37 13.12 24.32
C LYS A 128 17.80 12.91 25.72
N GLY A 129 17.92 11.69 26.23
CA GLY A 129 17.48 11.30 27.58
C GLY A 129 15.96 11.30 27.79
N GLN A 130 15.17 11.44 26.72
CA GLN A 130 13.70 11.36 26.77
C GLN A 130 13.21 10.12 26.05
N GLN A 131 12.07 9.59 26.47
CA GLN A 131 11.41 8.51 25.75
C GLN A 131 11.02 8.95 24.33
N PRO A 132 10.96 8.03 23.34
CA PRO A 132 10.52 8.36 21.99
C PRO A 132 9.11 9.00 22.02
N VAL A 133 8.99 10.23 21.53
CA VAL A 133 7.70 10.92 21.44
C VAL A 133 6.81 10.19 20.42
N SER A 134 5.50 10.11 20.68
CA SER A 134 4.56 9.60 19.68
C SER A 134 4.56 10.51 18.45
N LEU A 135 4.70 9.89 17.27
CA LEU A 135 4.67 10.57 15.98
C LEU A 135 3.29 10.45 15.31
N ASP A 136 2.28 9.91 16.01
CA ASP A 136 0.97 9.62 15.43
C ASP A 136 0.24 10.89 14.97
N GLY A 137 0.53 12.04 15.58
CA GLY A 137 0.01 13.35 15.15
C GLY A 137 0.73 13.95 13.94
N ASP A 138 1.95 13.50 13.63
CA ASP A 138 2.76 14.09 12.57
C ASP A 138 2.35 13.59 11.18
N THR A 139 2.21 14.49 10.21
CA THR A 139 1.90 14.11 8.82
C THR A 139 3.02 13.33 8.15
N LYS A 140 4.26 13.55 8.59
CA LYS A 140 5.47 12.94 8.04
C LYS A 140 6.43 12.60 9.17
N TRP A 141 6.91 11.36 9.18
CA TRP A 141 7.93 10.92 10.13
C TRP A 141 9.31 11.13 9.52
N THR A 142 10.04 12.11 10.05
CA THR A 142 11.41 12.42 9.63
C THR A 142 12.40 11.51 10.35
N ILE A 143 12.35 10.22 10.00
CA ILE A 143 13.24 9.18 10.51
C ILE A 143 14.20 8.79 9.39
N GLU A 144 15.49 9.08 9.58
CA GLU A 144 16.50 8.92 8.54
C GLU A 144 17.82 8.40 9.12
N PHE A 145 18.63 7.74 8.28
CA PHE A 145 19.99 7.39 8.66
C PHE A 145 20.86 8.64 8.74
N ASP A 146 21.95 8.54 9.49
CA ASP A 146 23.02 9.52 9.43
C ASP A 146 23.58 9.62 7.99
N ALA A 147 24.11 10.80 7.65
CA ALA A 147 24.65 11.12 6.32
C ALA A 147 25.75 10.17 5.84
N VAL A 148 26.38 9.38 6.73
CA VAL A 148 27.33 8.32 6.36
C VAL A 148 26.70 7.19 5.52
N ARG A 149 25.36 7.00 5.57
CA ARG A 149 24.63 6.03 4.74
C ARG A 149 24.11 6.69 3.46
N THR A 150 25.02 7.16 2.62
CA THR A 150 24.67 7.87 1.37
C THR A 150 23.81 7.01 0.43
N GLU A 151 23.95 5.68 0.48
CA GLU A 151 23.13 4.74 -0.29
C GLU A 151 21.63 4.81 0.05
N PHE A 152 21.27 5.37 1.21
CA PHE A 152 19.89 5.49 1.70
C PHE A 152 19.44 6.92 1.92
N ALA A 153 20.22 7.93 1.53
CA ALA A 153 19.79 9.33 1.61
C ALA A 153 18.52 9.60 0.76
N THR A 154 18.33 8.82 -0.32
CA THR A 154 17.14 8.84 -1.16
C THR A 154 16.57 7.43 -1.32
N ASN A 155 15.44 7.30 -2.00
CA ASN A 155 14.91 6.00 -2.38
C ASN A 155 15.82 5.34 -3.44
N PRO A 156 16.44 4.18 -3.17
CA PRO A 156 17.29 3.51 -4.15
C PRO A 156 16.47 3.00 -5.34
N SER A 157 17.00 3.12 -6.56
CA SER A 157 16.37 2.57 -7.77
C SER A 157 16.60 1.05 -7.94
N GLY A 158 17.18 0.38 -6.95
CA GLY A 158 17.57 -1.02 -7.01
C GLY A 158 18.17 -1.53 -5.70
N ALA A 159 18.55 -2.80 -5.67
CA ALA A 159 19.17 -3.41 -4.50
C ALA A 159 20.52 -2.75 -4.16
N ALA A 160 20.58 -2.06 -3.03
CA ALA A 160 21.78 -1.42 -2.49
C ALA A 160 22.38 -2.27 -1.36
N ASN A 161 22.92 -3.44 -1.69
CA ASN A 161 23.58 -4.31 -0.72
C ASN A 161 24.97 -3.80 -0.38
N LYS A 162 25.35 -3.87 0.89
CA LYS A 162 26.64 -3.39 1.39
C LYS A 162 27.58 -4.56 1.68
N PRO A 163 28.72 -4.68 0.97
CA PRO A 163 29.64 -5.80 1.18
C PRO A 163 30.24 -5.82 2.59
N VAL A 164 30.60 -4.64 3.11
CA VAL A 164 31.18 -4.49 4.45
C VAL A 164 30.59 -3.24 5.11
N PHE A 165 30.10 -3.38 6.33
CA PHE A 165 29.61 -2.29 7.17
C PHE A 165 30.45 -2.17 8.44
N ASP A 166 30.94 -0.95 8.69
CA ASP A 166 31.63 -0.61 9.93
C ASP A 166 30.60 -0.21 10.99
N LEU A 167 30.21 -1.17 11.85
CA LEU A 167 29.25 -0.92 12.94
C LEU A 167 29.83 0.04 14.00
N ILE A 168 31.12 -0.10 14.26
CA ILE A 168 31.91 0.86 15.03
C ILE A 168 33.09 1.19 14.14
N THR A 169 33.23 2.46 13.75
CA THR A 169 34.28 2.89 12.82
C THR A 169 35.66 2.91 13.48
N TRP A 170 36.72 2.94 12.67
CA TRP A 170 38.09 3.09 13.18
C TRP A 170 38.25 4.36 14.04
N ASP A 171 37.66 5.48 13.60
CA ASP A 171 37.73 6.75 14.32
C ASP A 171 37.04 6.68 15.68
N GLN A 172 35.86 6.05 15.73
CA GLN A 172 35.13 5.79 16.98
C GLN A 172 35.92 4.87 17.92
N GLY A 173 36.44 3.76 17.41
CA GLY A 173 37.24 2.81 18.22
C GLY A 173 38.51 3.45 18.81
N ASN A 174 39.10 4.43 18.11
CA ASN A 174 40.23 5.20 18.61
C ASN A 174 39.80 6.22 19.68
N LYS A 175 38.75 7.01 19.39
CA LYS A 175 38.32 8.15 20.23
C LYS A 175 37.48 7.77 21.44
N ILE A 176 36.81 6.63 21.44
CA ILE A 176 35.89 6.22 22.51
C ILE A 176 36.56 5.13 23.35
N MET A 177 36.44 5.19 24.68
CA MET A 177 36.85 4.11 25.59
C MET A 177 35.85 2.95 25.50
N LEU A 178 35.88 2.24 24.37
CA LEU A 178 35.05 1.08 24.12
C LEU A 178 35.87 -0.20 24.19
N GLU A 179 35.59 -1.02 25.18
CA GLU A 179 36.23 -2.33 25.35
C GLU A 179 35.68 -3.37 24.37
N TRP A 180 36.52 -4.32 24.00
CA TRP A 180 36.17 -5.40 23.08
C TRP A 180 34.93 -6.20 23.52
N GLY A 181 34.79 -6.48 24.82
CA GLY A 181 33.61 -7.20 25.35
C GLY A 181 32.30 -6.45 25.11
N THR A 182 32.29 -5.14 25.35
CA THR A 182 31.14 -4.27 25.11
C THR A 182 30.82 -4.14 23.61
N ALA A 183 31.85 -4.01 22.77
CA ALA A 183 31.68 -3.97 21.32
C ALA A 183 31.04 -5.26 20.76
N ILE A 184 31.41 -6.43 21.29
CA ILE A 184 30.73 -7.70 20.96
C ILE A 184 29.24 -7.65 21.34
N GLY A 185 28.90 -7.04 22.49
CA GLY A 185 27.52 -6.84 22.93
C GLY A 185 26.70 -6.04 21.92
N TYR A 186 27.22 -4.89 21.48
CA TYR A 186 26.56 -4.05 20.47
C TYR A 186 26.39 -4.77 19.13
N TYR A 187 27.43 -5.49 18.68
CA TYR A 187 27.35 -6.32 17.48
C TYR A 187 26.26 -7.40 17.57
N LYS A 188 26.20 -8.14 18.69
CA LYS A 188 25.20 -9.21 18.88
C LYS A 188 23.79 -8.64 18.87
N PHE A 189 23.55 -7.56 19.59
CA PHE A 189 22.25 -6.90 19.62
C PHE A 189 21.85 -6.39 18.23
N TYR A 190 22.77 -5.70 17.54
CA TYR A 190 22.54 -5.22 16.18
C TYR A 190 22.13 -6.34 15.23
N ALA A 191 22.89 -7.44 15.22
CA ALA A 191 22.59 -8.60 14.41
C ALA A 191 21.24 -9.24 14.78
N GLN A 192 20.91 -9.34 16.08
CA GLN A 192 19.64 -9.88 16.54
C GLN A 192 18.45 -9.04 16.08
N VAL A 193 18.50 -7.72 16.25
CA VAL A 193 17.42 -6.80 15.86
C VAL A 193 17.18 -6.88 14.36
N TYR A 194 18.23 -6.78 13.55
CA TYR A 194 18.07 -6.79 12.09
C TYR A 194 17.75 -8.18 11.52
N THR A 195 18.12 -9.26 12.20
CA THR A 195 17.64 -10.62 11.85
C THR A 195 16.14 -10.73 12.11
N LEU A 196 15.65 -10.22 13.25
CA LEU A 196 14.22 -10.23 13.58
C LEU A 196 13.43 -9.38 12.58
N LEU A 197 13.89 -8.15 12.31
CA LEU A 197 13.24 -7.25 11.35
C LEU A 197 13.20 -7.85 9.94
N GLY A 198 14.30 -8.49 9.51
CA GLY A 198 14.35 -9.20 8.23
C GLY A 198 13.37 -10.38 8.17
N SER A 199 13.27 -11.17 9.24
CA SER A 199 12.30 -12.28 9.33
C SER A 199 10.84 -11.80 9.30
N VAL A 200 10.55 -10.68 9.98
CA VAL A 200 9.23 -10.04 9.94
C VAL A 200 8.92 -9.61 8.51
N GLU A 201 9.81 -8.86 7.86
CA GLU A 201 9.59 -8.35 6.50
C GLU A 201 9.45 -9.47 5.47
N GLU A 202 10.27 -10.52 5.57
CA GLU A 202 10.18 -11.68 4.70
C GLU A 202 8.84 -12.42 4.89
N SER A 203 8.37 -12.57 6.12
CA SER A 203 7.05 -13.13 6.41
C SER A 203 5.92 -12.27 5.84
N GLN A 204 6.03 -10.94 5.92
CA GLN A 204 5.06 -10.02 5.31
C GLN A 204 5.03 -10.17 3.80
N TRP A 205 6.21 -10.21 3.18
CA TRP A 205 6.34 -10.39 1.76
C TRP A 205 5.75 -11.73 1.30
N THR A 206 6.06 -12.84 1.98
CA THR A 206 5.52 -14.17 1.62
C THR A 206 4.00 -14.20 1.67
N VAL A 207 3.39 -13.57 2.69
CA VAL A 207 1.93 -13.45 2.75
C VAL A 207 1.43 -12.61 1.57
N PHE A 208 1.97 -11.42 1.36
CA PHE A 208 1.57 -10.55 0.25
C PHE A 208 1.69 -11.23 -1.12
N ASP A 209 2.81 -11.89 -1.39
CA ASP A 209 3.08 -12.55 -2.66
C ASP A 209 2.06 -13.67 -2.93
N ARG A 210 1.75 -14.47 -1.91
CA ARG A 210 0.71 -15.52 -2.00
C ARG A 210 -0.70 -14.94 -2.22
N LEU A 211 -1.01 -13.80 -1.61
CA LEU A 211 -2.31 -13.13 -1.77
C LEU A 211 -2.46 -12.53 -3.18
N THR A 212 -1.37 -12.02 -3.75
CA THR A 212 -1.34 -11.32 -5.04
C THR A 212 -0.96 -12.19 -6.23
N GLU A 213 -0.51 -13.43 -6.03
CA GLU A 213 -0.04 -14.30 -7.11
C GLU A 213 -1.06 -14.48 -8.24
N ASN A 214 -2.31 -14.76 -7.85
CA ASN A 214 -3.45 -14.96 -8.75
C ASN A 214 -4.62 -14.00 -8.44
N PHE A 215 -4.40 -13.02 -7.56
CA PHE A 215 -5.44 -12.09 -7.09
C PHE A 215 -6.70 -12.82 -6.60
N ASN A 216 -6.49 -13.92 -5.85
CA ASN A 216 -7.56 -14.81 -5.42
C ASN A 216 -8.59 -14.09 -4.53
N PHE A 217 -8.17 -13.11 -3.74
CA PHE A 217 -9.08 -12.33 -2.90
C PHE A 217 -9.97 -11.41 -3.72
N PHE A 218 -9.41 -10.75 -4.75
CA PHE A 218 -10.20 -10.00 -5.71
C PHE A 218 -11.27 -10.88 -6.34
N ARG A 219 -10.86 -12.01 -6.94
CA ARG A 219 -11.77 -12.93 -7.66
C ARG A 219 -12.86 -13.50 -6.75
N LYS A 220 -12.50 -13.93 -5.53
CA LYS A 220 -13.46 -14.45 -4.55
C LYS A 220 -14.44 -13.39 -4.07
N SER A 221 -13.95 -12.19 -3.75
CA SER A 221 -14.79 -11.07 -3.34
C SER A 221 -15.78 -10.69 -4.45
N TYR A 222 -15.29 -10.62 -5.70
CA TYR A 222 -16.14 -10.36 -6.84
C TYR A 222 -17.18 -11.47 -7.04
N TYR A 223 -16.76 -12.74 -7.03
CA TYR A 223 -17.65 -13.91 -7.19
C TYR A 223 -18.81 -13.90 -6.18
N LEU A 224 -18.51 -13.65 -4.89
CA LEU A 224 -19.50 -13.65 -3.82
C LEU A 224 -20.56 -12.55 -3.99
N ASN A 225 -20.17 -11.39 -4.53
CA ASN A 225 -21.06 -10.24 -4.65
C ASN A 225 -21.79 -10.20 -6.02
N ALA A 226 -21.08 -10.53 -7.10
CA ALA A 226 -21.60 -10.52 -8.46
C ALA A 226 -22.59 -11.66 -8.71
N ASN A 227 -22.27 -12.88 -8.25
CA ASN A 227 -23.03 -14.12 -8.42
C ASN A 227 -23.89 -14.14 -9.72
N THR A 228 -23.18 -13.99 -10.84
CA THR A 228 -23.71 -14.09 -12.21
C THR A 228 -23.65 -15.53 -12.70
N ALA A 229 -24.48 -15.89 -13.68
CA ALA A 229 -24.44 -17.22 -14.28
C ALA A 229 -23.07 -17.55 -14.89
N GLU A 230 -22.41 -16.57 -15.52
CA GLU A 230 -21.05 -16.71 -16.07
C GLU A 230 -20.03 -17.09 -14.99
N CYS A 231 -20.07 -16.40 -13.84
CA CYS A 231 -19.19 -16.67 -12.71
C CYS A 231 -19.48 -18.01 -12.03
N VAL A 232 -20.75 -18.41 -11.90
CA VAL A 232 -21.13 -19.70 -11.31
C VAL A 232 -20.69 -20.87 -12.20
N ASN A 233 -20.87 -20.72 -13.52
CA ASN A 233 -20.46 -21.75 -14.48
C ASN A 233 -18.94 -21.80 -14.69
N ASN A 234 -18.26 -20.67 -14.55
CA ASN A 234 -16.81 -20.55 -14.75
C ASN A 234 -16.15 -19.77 -13.59
N PRO A 235 -16.05 -20.34 -12.39
CA PRO A 235 -15.55 -19.64 -11.21
C PRO A 235 -14.09 -19.19 -11.35
N GLN A 236 -13.29 -19.87 -12.17
CA GLN A 236 -11.86 -19.59 -12.35
C GLN A 236 -11.58 -18.30 -13.13
N ILE A 237 -12.48 -17.90 -14.03
CA ILE A 237 -12.36 -16.69 -14.85
C ILE A 237 -13.16 -15.51 -14.29
N CYS A 238 -13.92 -15.73 -13.21
CA CYS A 238 -14.72 -14.69 -12.58
C CYS A 238 -13.82 -13.56 -12.02
N GLY A 239 -14.10 -12.31 -12.42
CA GLY A 239 -13.31 -11.15 -12.01
C GLY A 239 -11.99 -10.98 -12.80
N ASN A 240 -11.76 -11.75 -13.86
CA ASN A 240 -10.49 -11.73 -14.59
C ASN A 240 -10.27 -10.42 -15.36
N ASP A 241 -11.34 -9.78 -15.86
CA ASP A 241 -11.24 -8.49 -16.56
C ASP A 241 -10.77 -7.39 -15.59
N GLY A 242 -11.32 -7.35 -14.37
CA GLY A 242 -10.92 -6.40 -13.35
C GLY A 242 -9.45 -6.54 -12.94
N VAL A 243 -8.97 -7.78 -12.80
CA VAL A 243 -7.56 -8.05 -12.46
C VAL A 243 -6.61 -7.63 -13.59
N ASN A 244 -6.97 -7.93 -14.84
CA ASN A 244 -6.15 -7.69 -16.03
C ASN A 244 -6.51 -6.40 -16.76
N SER A 245 -7.21 -5.49 -16.09
CA SER A 245 -7.56 -4.20 -16.64
C SER A 245 -6.31 -3.42 -17.09
N PRO A 246 -6.41 -2.56 -18.10
CA PRO A 246 -5.35 -1.62 -18.43
C PRO A 246 -4.98 -0.80 -17.18
N ASN A 247 -3.70 -0.76 -16.80
CA ASN A 247 -3.23 -0.18 -15.53
C ASN A 247 -3.83 -0.79 -14.25
N GLY A 248 -4.40 -2.00 -14.34
CA GLY A 248 -4.95 -2.72 -13.19
C GLY A 248 -3.90 -3.38 -12.30
N PHE A 249 -4.36 -4.27 -11.42
CA PHE A 249 -3.52 -4.95 -10.43
C PHE A 249 -2.42 -5.82 -11.04
N ALA A 250 -2.72 -6.58 -12.11
CA ALA A 250 -1.73 -7.47 -12.71
C ALA A 250 -0.51 -6.72 -13.28
N ALA A 251 -0.75 -5.58 -13.92
CA ALA A 251 0.30 -4.73 -14.50
C ALA A 251 1.15 -4.03 -13.42
N ASN A 252 0.54 -3.67 -12.29
CA ASN A 252 1.17 -2.93 -11.21
C ASN A 252 1.60 -3.80 -10.01
N ARG A 253 1.62 -5.13 -10.17
CA ARG A 253 2.00 -6.06 -9.11
C ARG A 253 3.41 -5.79 -8.60
N LEU A 254 3.56 -5.75 -7.27
CA LEU A 254 4.87 -5.72 -6.64
C LEU A 254 5.53 -7.10 -6.74
N LYS A 255 6.81 -7.13 -7.12
CA LYS A 255 7.66 -8.31 -7.29
C LYS A 255 9.03 -8.04 -6.66
N LYS A 256 9.45 -8.94 -5.77
CA LYS A 256 10.76 -8.92 -5.11
C LYS A 256 11.87 -8.94 -6.17
N GLY A 257 12.85 -8.06 -6.04
CA GLY A 257 13.98 -7.92 -6.96
C GLY A 257 13.69 -7.15 -8.26
N ASN A 258 12.45 -6.68 -8.47
CA ASN A 258 12.10 -5.84 -9.63
C ASN A 258 11.67 -4.44 -9.22
N ASN A 259 10.58 -4.34 -8.45
CA ASN A 259 10.06 -3.07 -7.95
C ASN A 259 9.94 -3.02 -6.43
N PHE A 260 10.22 -4.14 -5.75
CA PHE A 260 10.35 -4.23 -4.31
C PHE A 260 11.75 -4.80 -3.99
N PHE A 261 12.56 -4.06 -3.24
CA PHE A 261 13.94 -4.44 -2.93
C PHE A 261 14.15 -4.56 -1.44
N MET A 262 14.81 -5.64 -1.01
CA MET A 262 15.33 -5.77 0.35
C MET A 262 16.83 -5.53 0.30
N HIS A 263 17.34 -4.76 1.25
CA HIS A 263 18.73 -4.35 1.31
C HIS A 263 19.46 -5.06 2.45
N TYR A 264 20.68 -5.52 2.18
CA TYR A 264 21.42 -6.38 3.10
C TYR A 264 22.87 -5.92 3.31
N ILE A 265 23.42 -6.25 4.48
CA ILE A 265 24.85 -6.18 4.79
C ILE A 265 25.43 -7.60 4.75
N GLN A 266 26.49 -7.80 3.99
CA GLN A 266 27.13 -9.11 3.88
C GLN A 266 28.14 -9.36 5.00
N LYS A 267 28.91 -8.35 5.38
CA LYS A 267 29.92 -8.46 6.45
C LYS A 267 29.90 -7.27 7.38
N ILE A 268 30.18 -7.51 8.65
CA ILE A 268 30.29 -6.47 9.68
C ILE A 268 31.72 -6.40 10.18
N MET A 269 32.23 -5.18 10.28
CA MET A 269 33.47 -4.86 10.99
C MET A 269 33.17 -3.97 12.19
N PHE A 270 33.92 -4.17 13.27
CA PHE A 270 33.95 -3.23 14.38
C PHE A 270 35.37 -3.07 14.90
N TYR A 271 35.68 -1.88 15.42
CA TYR A 271 36.95 -1.53 16.02
C TYR A 271 36.74 -1.23 17.51
N ALA A 272 37.58 -1.81 18.38
CA ALA A 272 37.47 -1.64 19.83
C ALA A 272 38.82 -1.86 20.54
N LYS A 273 38.92 -1.42 21.79
CA LYS A 273 40.14 -1.54 22.60
C LYS A 273 40.26 -2.94 23.18
N VAL A 274 41.41 -3.58 22.94
CA VAL A 274 41.76 -4.90 23.45
C VAL A 274 42.88 -4.74 24.48
N PHE A 275 42.61 -5.16 25.72
CA PHE A 275 43.53 -5.02 26.84
C PHE A 275 44.75 -5.94 26.70
N THR A 276 45.95 -5.41 26.92
CA THR A 276 47.24 -6.15 26.76
C THR A 276 47.94 -6.46 28.08
N GLY A 277 47.44 -5.95 29.21
CA GLY A 277 47.92 -6.30 30.54
C GLY A 277 49.30 -5.77 30.96
N GLY A 278 50.08 -5.08 30.10
CA GLY A 278 51.49 -4.80 30.44
C GLY A 278 52.21 -3.59 29.82
N SER A 279 51.60 -2.79 28.95
CA SER A 279 52.25 -1.57 28.39
C SER A 279 51.34 -0.34 28.53
N LEU A 280 51.86 0.88 28.52
CA LEU A 280 51.05 2.10 28.42
C LEU A 280 51.03 2.57 26.95
N PRO A 281 49.86 2.79 26.32
CA PRO A 281 48.52 2.52 26.84
C PRO A 281 48.25 1.01 26.96
N PRO A 282 47.43 0.57 27.96
CA PRO A 282 47.22 -0.85 28.28
C PRO A 282 46.28 -1.57 27.32
N TYR A 283 46.15 -1.04 26.11
CA TYR A 283 45.31 -1.58 25.06
C TYR A 283 45.92 -1.28 23.68
N TYR A 284 45.58 -2.12 22.70
CA TYR A 284 45.68 -1.77 21.28
C TYR A 284 44.29 -1.67 20.67
N LEU A 285 44.18 -1.01 19.51
CA LEU A 285 42.95 -0.97 18.74
C LEU A 285 42.81 -2.26 17.93
N GLY A 286 41.96 -3.16 18.40
CA GLY A 286 41.60 -4.39 17.70
C GLY A 286 40.51 -4.13 16.66
N LYS A 287 40.42 -5.05 15.69
CA LYS A 287 39.32 -5.13 14.73
C LYS A 287 38.96 -6.58 14.47
N THR A 288 37.72 -6.85 14.08
CA THR A 288 37.34 -8.19 13.60
C THR A 288 38.11 -8.54 12.33
N ASN A 289 38.93 -9.59 12.38
CA ASN A 289 39.68 -10.10 11.23
C ASN A 289 39.68 -11.64 11.24
N PRO A 290 38.98 -12.31 10.29
CA PRO A 290 38.19 -11.71 9.21
C PRO A 290 36.97 -10.93 9.73
N ALA A 291 36.39 -10.08 8.89
CA ALA A 291 35.11 -9.44 9.17
C ALA A 291 34.03 -10.50 9.45
N MET A 292 33.08 -10.17 10.32
CA MET A 292 31.99 -11.08 10.70
C MET A 292 31.08 -11.31 9.49
N ASP A 293 30.96 -12.54 9.04
CA ASP A 293 30.22 -12.89 7.82
C ASP A 293 28.75 -13.20 8.12
N MET A 294 27.86 -12.29 7.71
CA MET A 294 26.41 -12.42 7.90
C MET A 294 25.78 -13.40 6.91
N THR A 295 26.48 -13.73 5.82
CA THR A 295 25.96 -14.63 4.79
C THR A 295 25.91 -16.09 5.24
N THR A 296 26.67 -16.43 6.28
CA THR A 296 26.68 -17.75 6.91
C THR A 296 25.35 -18.09 7.59
N MET A 297 24.65 -17.08 8.11
CA MET A 297 23.35 -17.24 8.77
C MET A 297 22.18 -17.02 7.81
N ALA A 298 22.31 -16.08 6.87
CA ALA A 298 21.28 -15.77 5.88
C ALA A 298 21.96 -15.52 4.53
N PRO A 299 21.64 -16.28 3.45
CA PRO A 299 22.40 -16.22 2.19
C PRO A 299 22.55 -14.81 1.57
N ASN A 300 21.57 -13.93 1.79
CA ASN A 300 21.58 -12.56 1.27
C ASN A 300 22.36 -11.58 2.17
N GLY A 301 22.69 -11.97 3.40
CA GLY A 301 23.26 -11.13 4.45
C GLY A 301 22.23 -10.68 5.48
N LEU A 302 22.64 -9.75 6.35
CA LEU A 302 21.80 -9.17 7.39
C LEU A 302 20.92 -8.06 6.82
N PHE A 303 19.60 -8.20 6.94
CA PHE A 303 18.63 -7.22 6.46
C PHE A 303 18.86 -5.82 7.05
N GLN A 304 18.50 -4.77 6.31
CA GLN A 304 18.61 -3.37 6.74
C GLN A 304 17.31 -2.61 6.60
N LEU A 305 16.72 -2.62 5.40
CA LEU A 305 15.45 -2.00 5.09
C LEU A 305 14.91 -2.59 3.79
N ALA A 306 13.66 -2.31 3.45
CA ALA A 306 13.08 -2.62 2.16
C ALA A 306 12.50 -1.38 1.48
N THR A 307 12.62 -1.29 0.16
CA THR A 307 12.14 -0.16 -0.64
C THR A 307 11.24 -0.61 -1.78
N VAL A 308 10.44 0.34 -2.28
CA VAL A 308 9.61 0.17 -3.46
C VAL A 308 9.97 1.28 -4.45
N LEU A 309 10.07 0.96 -5.74
CA LEU A 309 10.37 1.97 -6.76
C LEU A 309 9.34 3.11 -6.77
N ASP A 310 9.83 4.34 -6.90
CA ASP A 310 8.98 5.55 -6.89
C ASP A 310 7.89 5.49 -7.96
N GLY A 311 8.21 5.00 -9.17
CA GLY A 311 7.23 4.88 -10.25
C GLY A 311 6.06 3.93 -9.91
N ASN A 312 6.32 2.86 -9.14
CA ASN A 312 5.28 1.95 -8.69
C ASN A 312 4.44 2.54 -7.56
N LEU A 313 5.08 3.23 -6.61
CA LEU A 313 4.37 3.94 -5.54
C LEU A 313 3.48 5.06 -6.08
N ASP A 314 3.97 5.80 -7.08
CA ASP A 314 3.23 6.86 -7.74
C ASP A 314 2.03 6.32 -8.54
N SER A 315 2.20 5.21 -9.27
CA SER A 315 1.09 4.50 -9.93
C SER A 315 0.01 4.07 -8.92
N LEU A 316 0.43 3.43 -7.83
CA LEU A 316 -0.44 3.02 -6.73
C LEU A 316 -1.14 4.20 -6.03
N GLY A 317 -0.50 5.37 -5.97
CA GLY A 317 -1.03 6.58 -5.34
C GLY A 317 -2.01 7.36 -6.21
N ARG A 318 -1.75 7.42 -7.52
CA ARG A 318 -2.65 8.01 -8.52
C ARG A 318 -3.90 7.16 -8.70
N GLY A 319 -3.75 5.84 -8.58
CA GLY A 319 -4.84 4.88 -8.61
C GLY A 319 -4.71 3.88 -9.76
N LEU A 320 -5.27 2.71 -9.53
CA LEU A 320 -5.39 1.64 -10.51
C LEU A 320 -6.82 1.60 -11.02
N ASP A 321 -6.96 1.56 -12.34
CA ASP A 321 -8.25 1.41 -13.00
C ASP A 321 -8.65 -0.07 -13.07
N VAL A 322 -9.85 -0.36 -12.59
CA VAL A 322 -10.42 -1.71 -12.55
C VAL A 322 -11.71 -1.71 -13.37
N TYR A 323 -11.65 -2.26 -14.57
CA TYR A 323 -12.78 -2.44 -15.48
C TYR A 323 -13.24 -3.89 -15.46
N GLN A 324 -14.51 -4.11 -15.20
CA GLN A 324 -15.07 -5.46 -15.19
C GLN A 324 -16.25 -5.55 -16.15
N GLY A 325 -16.12 -6.46 -17.13
CA GLY A 325 -17.19 -6.79 -18.06
C GLY A 325 -18.26 -7.63 -17.38
N TRP A 326 -19.50 -7.47 -17.83
CA TRP A 326 -20.63 -8.30 -17.42
C TRP A 326 -21.61 -8.52 -18.58
N GLU A 327 -22.38 -9.60 -18.51
CA GLU A 327 -23.36 -9.94 -19.52
C GLU A 327 -24.73 -9.36 -19.18
N ALA A 328 -25.21 -8.43 -20.00
CA ALA A 328 -26.53 -7.85 -19.85
C ALA A 328 -27.62 -8.89 -20.11
N PRO A 329 -28.67 -8.96 -19.26
CA PRO A 329 -29.77 -9.88 -19.45
C PRO A 329 -30.58 -9.53 -20.69
N ASN A 330 -31.21 -10.55 -21.28
CA ASN A 330 -32.22 -10.33 -22.32
C ASN A 330 -33.39 -9.50 -21.77
N ASN A 331 -33.88 -8.58 -22.58
CA ASN A 331 -35.01 -7.70 -22.28
C ASN A 331 -36.16 -7.94 -23.27
N TYR A 332 -37.38 -7.64 -22.83
CA TYR A 332 -38.60 -7.76 -23.62
C TYR A 332 -38.55 -7.05 -24.98
N PHE A 333 -37.82 -5.94 -25.10
CA PHE A 333 -37.73 -5.14 -26.33
C PHE A 333 -36.68 -5.64 -27.34
N GLY A 334 -35.96 -6.73 -27.04
CA GLY A 334 -34.94 -7.28 -27.92
C GLY A 334 -33.74 -6.36 -28.14
N VAL A 335 -33.53 -5.37 -27.26
CA VAL A 335 -32.40 -4.42 -27.37
C VAL A 335 -31.11 -5.15 -27.07
N LYS A 336 -30.14 -5.10 -28.00
CA LYS A 336 -28.82 -5.75 -27.85
C LYS A 336 -27.89 -4.93 -26.95
N LEU A 337 -28.17 -4.92 -25.64
CA LEU A 337 -27.42 -4.15 -24.64
C LEU A 337 -25.93 -4.50 -24.61
N ASN A 338 -25.56 -5.76 -24.87
CA ASN A 338 -24.16 -6.18 -24.93
C ASN A 338 -23.36 -5.53 -26.07
N ILE A 339 -24.04 -5.05 -27.12
CA ILE A 339 -23.42 -4.35 -28.24
C ILE A 339 -23.45 -2.83 -28.01
N LEU A 340 -24.58 -2.31 -27.53
CA LEU A 340 -24.79 -0.87 -27.35
C LEU A 340 -24.05 -0.30 -26.13
N GLY A 341 -23.93 -1.07 -25.06
CA GLY A 341 -23.29 -0.65 -23.81
C GLY A 341 -21.81 -1.02 -23.70
N LYS A 342 -21.20 -1.46 -24.80
CA LYS A 342 -19.84 -2.02 -24.85
C LYS A 342 -18.79 -1.01 -24.39
N CYS A 343 -17.96 -1.39 -23.41
CA CYS A 343 -16.74 -0.68 -23.05
C CYS A 343 -15.58 -1.12 -23.92
N LYS A 344 -14.60 -0.23 -24.11
CA LYS A 344 -13.41 -0.51 -24.94
C LYS A 344 -12.49 -1.54 -24.29
N GLU A 345 -12.49 -1.58 -22.96
CA GLU A 345 -11.55 -2.32 -22.13
C GLU A 345 -11.93 -3.80 -22.00
N THR A 346 -13.22 -4.12 -22.06
CA THR A 346 -13.75 -5.47 -21.78
C THR A 346 -14.54 -6.06 -22.93
N ASP A 347 -14.77 -5.29 -23.99
CA ASP A 347 -15.63 -5.62 -25.11
C ASP A 347 -17.08 -6.03 -24.74
N LYS A 348 -17.50 -5.76 -23.50
CA LYS A 348 -18.84 -5.99 -22.94
C LYS A 348 -19.31 -4.72 -22.22
N PRO A 349 -20.59 -4.62 -21.82
CA PRO A 349 -21.00 -3.69 -20.78
C PRO A 349 -20.08 -3.83 -19.57
N CYS A 350 -19.60 -2.71 -19.04
CA CYS A 350 -18.65 -2.74 -17.93
C CYS A 350 -19.08 -1.83 -16.79
N VAL A 351 -18.50 -2.15 -15.63
CA VAL A 351 -18.40 -1.27 -14.46
C VAL A 351 -16.94 -0.92 -14.26
N HIS A 352 -16.68 0.23 -13.63
CA HIS A 352 -15.35 0.77 -13.43
C HIS A 352 -15.21 1.23 -12.00
N ALA A 353 -14.07 0.96 -11.39
CA ALA A 353 -13.67 1.57 -10.13
C ALA A 353 -12.19 1.97 -10.22
N MET A 354 -11.86 3.15 -9.69
CA MET A 354 -10.46 3.52 -9.47
C MET A 354 -10.13 3.33 -7.99
N VAL A 355 -9.06 2.57 -7.71
CA VAL A 355 -8.61 2.30 -6.34
C VAL A 355 -7.16 2.70 -6.15
N ALA A 356 -6.84 3.39 -5.07
CA ALA A 356 -5.50 3.88 -4.78
C ALA A 356 -5.07 3.53 -3.35
N THR A 357 -3.77 3.40 -3.13
CA THR A 357 -3.18 3.42 -1.78
C THR A 357 -2.42 4.73 -1.61
N GLN A 358 -2.86 5.57 -0.68
CA GLN A 358 -2.37 6.94 -0.53
C GLN A 358 -1.80 7.15 0.85
N CYS A 359 -0.62 7.77 0.93
CA CYS A 359 -0.05 8.26 2.17
C CYS A 359 -0.03 9.80 2.19
N PRO A 360 0.26 10.44 3.34
CA PRO A 360 0.30 11.90 3.45
C PRO A 360 1.30 12.59 2.49
N GLN A 361 2.29 11.85 1.96
CA GLN A 361 3.30 12.36 1.03
C GLN A 361 2.92 12.16 -0.45
N LEU A 362 1.62 12.16 -0.79
CA LEU A 362 1.14 11.97 -2.17
C LEU A 362 1.80 12.92 -3.19
N LYS A 363 1.99 14.20 -2.81
CA LYS A 363 2.63 15.22 -3.69
C LYS A 363 4.12 14.94 -3.96
N SER A 364 4.74 14.06 -3.19
CA SER A 364 6.15 13.68 -3.30
C SER A 364 6.31 12.26 -3.85
N GLY A 365 5.42 11.84 -4.76
CA GLY A 365 5.46 10.52 -5.40
C GLY A 365 4.84 9.39 -4.57
N ASN A 366 3.97 9.72 -3.60
CA ASN A 366 3.30 8.74 -2.72
C ASN A 366 4.28 7.85 -1.93
N ASN A 367 5.46 8.38 -1.61
CA ASN A 367 6.50 7.61 -0.98
C ASN A 367 6.59 7.89 0.53
N CYS A 368 6.01 6.98 1.30
CA CYS A 368 6.11 6.91 2.75
C CYS A 368 6.77 5.60 3.21
N VAL A 369 7.45 4.87 2.32
CA VAL A 369 8.22 3.67 2.67
C VAL A 369 9.66 4.05 3.00
N TRP A 370 10.29 4.86 2.15
CA TRP A 370 11.66 5.35 2.31
C TRP A 370 11.91 6.52 1.34
N PRO A 371 12.52 7.66 1.71
CA PRO A 371 13.39 7.89 2.86
C PRO A 371 12.70 8.40 4.13
N ASN A 372 11.40 8.63 4.11
CA ASN A 372 10.65 9.12 5.27
C ASN A 372 9.54 8.13 5.65
N PRO A 373 9.91 7.00 6.28
CA PRO A 373 8.97 5.91 6.59
C PRO A 373 7.83 6.40 7.48
N THR A 374 6.62 6.50 6.91
CA THR A 374 5.41 7.00 7.59
C THR A 374 4.27 6.00 7.36
N PRO A 375 3.95 5.12 8.33
CA PRO A 375 2.98 4.03 8.18
C PRO A 375 1.53 4.52 8.24
N LYS A 376 1.18 5.38 7.27
CA LYS A 376 -0.12 6.04 7.14
C LYS A 376 -0.73 5.88 5.75
N TYR A 377 -0.38 4.80 5.05
CA TYR A 377 -1.09 4.43 3.82
C TYR A 377 -2.54 4.09 4.15
N GLN A 378 -3.44 4.59 3.30
CA GLN A 378 -4.86 4.32 3.35
C GLN A 378 -5.36 3.92 1.97
N THR A 379 -6.19 2.89 1.92
CA THR A 379 -6.90 2.54 0.70
C THR A 379 -8.01 3.55 0.45
N ARG A 380 -8.06 4.12 -0.76
CA ARG A 380 -9.15 4.97 -1.23
C ARG A 380 -9.78 4.37 -2.47
N LEU A 381 -11.11 4.38 -2.49
CA LEU A 381 -11.91 3.91 -3.60
C LEU A 381 -12.65 5.10 -4.20
N TYR A 382 -12.68 5.16 -5.52
CA TYR A 382 -13.42 6.12 -6.32
C TYR A 382 -14.32 5.31 -7.27
N PRO A 383 -15.57 5.02 -6.86
CA PRO A 383 -16.53 4.24 -7.63
C PRO A 383 -16.98 4.90 -8.93
#